data_AF-F2CB03-F1
#
_entry.id   AF-F2CB03-F1
#
_cell.length_a   1.000
_cell.length_b   1.000
_cell.length_c   1.000
_cell.angle_alpha   90.00
_cell.angle_beta   90.00
_cell.angle_gamma   90.00
#
_symmetry.space_group_name_H-M   'P 1'
#
loop_
_entity.id
_entity.type
_entity.pdbx_description
1 polymer ?
#
loop_
_entity_poly.entity_id
_entity_poly.type
_entity_poly.pdbx_seq_one_letter_code
_entity_poly.pdbx_strand_id
1 'polypeptide(L)'
;MANNEDAYSIWSNTNKPFIILGIGKTAVRRNFDLAHELGHLLLHRNIDFSTLSKDEFLEKESEANNFASCFLLPKEEFCKDMTSLVGKRVSNPDNYIDLKRKYSVSIQALEYRAFKLGLVSPSQHGYFYRLIRKNNYKTFERLDDEIIVRRPSKVRSMLNTILSKLLTVDSMFNALKVNERFLSHLLTIQPQFFDKYKKTVSDEDRFDNIIHLKNFNKRLS
;
A
#
# COMPACT_ATOMS: atom_id res chain seq x y z
N MET A 1 -3.84 -24.74 -0.56
CA MET A 1 -5.07 -24.24 -1.21
C MET A 1 -5.03 -22.73 -1.11
N ALA A 2 -4.61 -22.04 -2.16
CA ALA A 2 -4.58 -20.58 -2.21
C ALA A 2 -5.95 -20.10 -2.69
N ASN A 3 -6.77 -19.60 -1.77
CA ASN A 3 -8.04 -18.98 -2.12
C ASN A 3 -7.75 -17.56 -2.60
N ASN A 4 -7.91 -17.31 -3.91
CA ASN A 4 -8.42 -16.04 -4.45
C ASN A 4 -7.87 -14.70 -3.91
N GLU A 5 -6.58 -14.59 -3.58
CA GLU A 5 -6.02 -13.39 -2.93
C GLU A 5 -5.06 -12.63 -3.84
N ASP A 6 -5.50 -11.43 -4.19
CA ASP A 6 -4.77 -10.39 -4.92
C ASP A 6 -3.64 -9.74 -4.07
N ALA A 7 -3.22 -10.29 -2.93
CA ALA A 7 -2.09 -9.85 -2.12
C ALA A 7 -1.62 -10.99 -1.21
N TYR A 8 -0.35 -11.00 -0.79
CA TYR A 8 0.14 -11.89 0.27
C TYR A 8 1.44 -11.36 0.86
N SER A 9 1.83 -11.87 2.02
CA SER A 9 3.06 -11.51 2.72
C SER A 9 3.87 -12.72 3.14
N ILE A 10 5.20 -12.55 3.22
CA ILE A 10 6.13 -13.63 3.54
C ILE A 10 7.40 -13.10 4.19
N TRP A 11 7.97 -13.88 5.11
CA TRP A 11 9.33 -13.71 5.59
C TRP A 11 10.28 -14.59 4.78
N SER A 12 11.32 -13.99 4.21
CA SER A 12 12.39 -14.75 3.55
C SER A 12 13.26 -15.53 4.55
N ASN A 13 14.01 -16.51 4.05
CA ASN A 13 15.05 -17.22 4.81
C ASN A 13 16.14 -16.30 5.40
N THR A 14 16.33 -15.10 4.83
CA THR A 14 17.24 -14.06 5.37
C THR A 14 16.57 -13.12 6.37
N ASN A 15 15.39 -13.48 6.86
CA ASN A 15 14.62 -12.73 7.84
C ASN A 15 14.19 -11.32 7.38
N LYS A 16 13.97 -11.15 6.08
CA LYS A 16 13.43 -9.93 5.48
C LYS A 16 11.97 -10.13 5.11
N PRO A 17 11.06 -9.21 5.51
CA PRO A 17 9.65 -9.30 5.15
C PRO A 17 9.39 -8.75 3.74
N PHE A 18 8.48 -9.40 3.03
CA PHE A 18 7.99 -8.99 1.72
C PHE A 18 6.47 -8.94 1.75
N ILE A 19 5.90 -7.92 1.12
CA ILE A 19 4.48 -7.83 0.81
C ILE A 19 4.37 -7.79 -0.71
N ILE A 20 3.59 -8.70 -1.27
CA ILE A 20 3.29 -8.79 -2.68
C ILE A 20 1.85 -8.31 -2.85
N LEU A 21 1.66 -7.35 -3.75
CA LEU A 21 0.36 -6.79 -4.06
C LEU A 21 0.03 -7.05 -5.53
N GLY A 22 -1.19 -7.51 -5.78
CA GLY A 22 -1.77 -7.69 -7.10
C GLY A 22 -1.96 -6.35 -7.82
N ILE A 23 -2.06 -6.45 -9.14
CA ILE A 23 -2.29 -5.32 -10.04
C ILE A 23 -3.77 -5.20 -10.40
N GLY A 24 -4.22 -4.00 -10.79
CA GLY A 24 -5.59 -3.78 -11.28
C GLY A 24 -6.63 -3.43 -10.20
N LYS A 25 -6.23 -3.32 -8.94
CA LYS A 25 -7.10 -2.83 -7.85
C LYS A 25 -7.14 -1.30 -7.79
N THR A 26 -8.27 -0.78 -7.29
CA THR A 26 -8.40 0.63 -6.91
C THR A 26 -7.42 0.96 -5.78
N ALA A 27 -7.01 2.23 -5.68
CA ALA A 27 -6.03 2.65 -4.68
C ALA A 27 -6.47 2.32 -3.25
N VAL A 28 -7.76 2.50 -2.95
CA VAL A 28 -8.31 2.26 -1.62
C VAL A 28 -8.31 0.78 -1.22
N ARG A 29 -8.58 -0.13 -2.17
CA ARG A 29 -8.50 -1.59 -1.93
C ARG A 29 -7.05 -1.99 -1.70
N ARG A 30 -6.15 -1.51 -2.56
CA ARG A 30 -4.71 -1.77 -2.44
C ARG A 30 -4.13 -1.27 -1.13
N ASN A 31 -4.56 -0.11 -0.62
CA ASN A 31 -4.14 0.41 0.67
C ASN A 31 -4.60 -0.50 1.82
N PHE A 32 -5.83 -1.00 1.75
CA PHE A 32 -6.36 -1.94 2.74
C PHE A 32 -5.62 -3.28 2.71
N ASP A 33 -5.43 -3.86 1.52
CA ASP A 33 -4.65 -5.10 1.36
C ASP A 33 -3.23 -4.93 1.94
N LEU A 34 -2.55 -3.82 1.62
CA LEU A 34 -1.21 -3.55 2.16
C LEU A 34 -1.19 -3.49 3.70
N ALA A 35 -2.19 -2.85 4.30
CA ALA A 35 -2.29 -2.79 5.77
C ALA A 35 -2.65 -4.15 6.38
N HIS A 36 -3.47 -4.94 5.69
CA HIS A 36 -3.83 -6.31 6.08
C HIS A 36 -2.61 -7.23 6.07
N GLU A 37 -1.84 -7.22 4.98
CA GLU A 37 -0.59 -7.97 4.87
C GLU A 37 0.47 -7.53 5.89
N LEU A 38 0.53 -6.22 6.19
CA LEU A 38 1.36 -5.74 7.29
C LEU A 38 0.91 -6.32 8.64
N GLY A 39 -0.41 -6.45 8.85
CA GLY A 39 -0.99 -7.13 10.01
C GLY A 39 -0.49 -8.57 10.14
N HIS A 40 -0.53 -9.36 9.06
CA HIS A 40 0.03 -10.73 9.06
C HIS A 40 1.51 -10.76 9.45
N LEU A 41 2.32 -9.89 8.85
CA LEU A 41 3.76 -9.85 9.15
C LEU A 41 4.07 -9.53 10.61
N LEU A 42 3.26 -8.69 11.25
CA LEU A 42 3.48 -8.23 12.62
C LEU A 42 2.85 -9.16 13.67
N LEU A 43 1.64 -9.64 13.43
CA LEU A 43 0.87 -10.44 14.38
C LEU A 43 1.12 -11.94 14.24
N HIS A 44 1.38 -12.43 13.02
CA HIS A 44 1.33 -13.86 12.69
C HIS A 44 2.68 -14.42 12.21
N ARG A 45 3.79 -13.74 12.51
CA ARG A 45 5.13 -14.10 11.99
C ARG A 45 5.56 -15.55 12.18
N ASN A 46 5.22 -16.14 13.33
CA ASN A 46 5.66 -17.48 13.72
C ASN A 46 4.52 -18.51 13.59
N ILE A 47 3.45 -18.16 12.88
CA ILE A 47 2.30 -19.05 12.68
C ILE A 47 2.46 -19.75 11.33
N ASP A 48 2.39 -21.08 11.34
CA ASP A 48 2.30 -21.87 10.13
C ASP A 48 0.83 -22.04 9.71
N PHE A 49 0.40 -21.21 8.76
CA PHE A 49 -0.96 -21.22 8.23
C PHE A 49 -1.38 -22.56 7.61
N SER A 50 -0.43 -23.41 7.20
CA SER A 50 -0.75 -24.72 6.62
C SER A 50 -1.23 -25.75 7.65
N THR A 51 -0.95 -25.50 8.93
CA THR A 51 -1.31 -26.38 10.05
C THR A 51 -2.59 -25.97 10.77
N LEU A 52 -3.13 -24.79 10.45
CA LEU A 52 -4.30 -24.25 11.13
C LEU A 52 -5.57 -25.00 10.76
N SER A 53 -6.45 -25.19 11.74
CA SER A 53 -7.85 -25.50 11.47
C SER A 53 -8.53 -24.33 10.75
N LYS A 54 -9.71 -24.60 10.19
CA LYS A 54 -10.50 -23.58 9.48
C LYS A 54 -10.86 -22.40 10.38
N ASP A 55 -11.21 -22.66 11.64
CA ASP A 55 -11.65 -21.61 12.56
C ASP A 55 -10.48 -20.74 13.00
N GLU A 56 -9.32 -21.34 13.28
CA GLU A 56 -8.09 -20.60 13.58
C GLU A 56 -7.64 -19.74 12.39
N PHE A 57 -7.70 -20.28 11.16
CA PHE A 57 -7.41 -19.50 9.97
C PHE A 57 -8.31 -18.26 9.88
N LEU A 58 -9.63 -18.43 10.05
CA LEU A 58 -10.59 -17.33 10.02
C LEU A 58 -10.37 -16.31 11.14
N GLU A 59 -9.92 -16.75 12.31
CA GLU A 59 -9.53 -15.87 13.40
C GLU A 59 -8.33 -15.00 13.02
N LYS A 60 -7.28 -15.58 12.42
CA LYS A 60 -6.09 -14.82 11.96
C LYS A 60 -6.40 -13.85 10.83
N GLU A 61 -7.24 -14.24 9.89
CA GLU A 61 -7.76 -13.32 8.87
C GLU A 61 -8.55 -12.15 9.49
N SER A 62 -9.37 -12.44 10.52
CA SER A 62 -10.12 -11.42 11.25
C SER A 62 -9.20 -10.48 12.03
N GLU A 63 -8.16 -11.01 12.69
CA GLU A 63 -7.12 -10.23 13.37
C GLU A 63 -6.41 -9.27 12.42
N ALA A 64 -5.99 -9.73 11.24
CA ALA A 64 -5.34 -8.90 10.22
C ALA A 64 -6.28 -7.83 9.64
N ASN A 65 -7.54 -8.18 9.36
CA ASN A 65 -8.56 -7.21 8.94
C ASN A 65 -8.83 -6.13 10.01
N ASN A 66 -8.90 -6.52 11.28
CA ASN A 66 -9.06 -5.59 12.39
C ASN A 66 -7.82 -4.69 12.55
N PHE A 67 -6.62 -5.25 12.40
CA PHE A 67 -5.37 -4.47 12.37
C PHE A 67 -5.42 -3.42 11.26
N ALA A 68 -5.72 -3.81 10.02
CA ALA A 68 -5.79 -2.90 8.89
C ALA A 68 -6.80 -1.76 9.12
N SER A 69 -7.98 -2.10 9.64
CA SER A 69 -9.02 -1.14 9.97
C SER A 69 -8.56 -0.14 11.06
N CYS A 70 -7.94 -0.63 12.14
CA CYS A 70 -7.42 0.23 13.20
C CYS A 70 -6.24 1.10 12.76
N PHE A 71 -5.36 0.56 11.93
CA PHE A 71 -4.16 1.22 11.44
C PHE A 71 -4.50 2.36 10.46
N LEU A 72 -5.42 2.10 9.53
CA LEU A 72 -5.86 3.09 8.53
C LEU A 72 -6.86 4.10 9.10
N LEU A 73 -7.63 3.72 10.13
CA LEU A 73 -8.68 4.53 10.74
C LEU A 73 -8.48 4.63 12.27
N PRO A 74 -7.52 5.49 12.72
CA PRO A 74 -7.27 5.72 14.13
C PRO A 74 -8.54 6.17 14.86
N LYS A 75 -8.87 5.52 15.98
CA LYS A 75 -10.18 5.63 16.64
C LYS A 75 -10.59 7.07 16.94
N GLU A 76 -9.72 7.84 17.60
CA GLU A 76 -10.03 9.18 18.09
C GLU A 76 -10.32 10.16 16.95
N GLU A 77 -9.41 10.20 15.97
CA GLU A 77 -9.55 11.07 14.80
C GLU A 77 -10.76 10.66 13.96
N PHE A 78 -10.92 9.35 13.72
CA PHE A 78 -12.03 8.83 12.93
C PHE A 78 -13.40 9.14 13.56
N CYS A 79 -13.55 8.98 14.89
CA CYS A 79 -14.79 9.33 15.59
C CYS A 79 -15.13 10.82 15.46
N LYS A 80 -14.13 11.70 15.57
CA LYS A 80 -14.30 13.15 15.41
C LYS A 80 -14.75 13.51 13.99
N ASP A 81 -14.13 12.91 12.99
CA ASP A 81 -14.48 13.18 11.59
C ASP A 81 -15.83 12.58 11.22
N MET A 82 -16.15 11.38 11.69
CA MET A 82 -17.48 10.78 11.53
C MET A 82 -18.57 11.70 12.08
N THR A 83 -18.35 12.26 13.27
CA THR A 83 -19.32 13.17 13.90
C THR A 83 -19.47 14.48 13.12
N SER A 84 -18.36 15.07 12.67
CA SER A 84 -18.37 16.38 12.01
C SER A 84 -18.80 16.34 10.54
N LEU A 85 -18.42 15.30 9.78
CA LEU A 85 -18.67 15.20 8.34
C LEU A 85 -19.94 14.40 8.02
N VAL A 86 -20.15 13.26 8.70
CA VAL A 86 -21.30 12.37 8.44
C VAL A 86 -22.48 12.71 9.36
N GLY A 87 -22.19 12.92 10.65
CA GLY A 87 -23.18 13.20 11.69
C GLY A 87 -24.23 12.08 11.78
N LYS A 88 -25.52 12.45 11.84
CA LYS A 88 -26.62 11.48 11.93
C LYS A 88 -26.92 10.73 10.62
N ARG A 89 -26.25 11.06 9.52
CA ARG A 89 -26.58 10.56 8.18
C ARG A 89 -25.77 9.31 7.79
N VAL A 90 -25.44 8.48 8.78
CA VAL A 90 -24.57 7.29 8.66
C VAL A 90 -25.11 6.21 7.72
N SER A 91 -26.41 6.17 7.45
CA SER A 91 -26.98 5.10 6.63
C SER A 91 -26.82 5.31 5.13
N ASN A 92 -26.41 6.50 4.65
CA ASN A 92 -26.22 6.76 3.22
C ASN A 92 -24.72 6.72 2.85
N PRO A 93 -24.29 5.78 1.98
CA PRO A 93 -22.90 5.66 1.53
C PRO A 93 -22.28 6.95 1.00
N ASP A 94 -23.03 7.80 0.31
CA ASP A 94 -22.50 9.02 -0.29
C ASP A 94 -22.08 10.07 0.75
N ASN A 95 -22.55 9.97 2.00
CA ASN A 95 -22.09 10.87 3.05
C ASN A 95 -20.67 10.58 3.53
N TYR A 96 -20.09 9.44 3.14
CA TYR A 96 -18.72 9.04 3.49
C TYR A 96 -17.67 9.53 2.49
N ILE A 97 -18.05 10.23 1.42
CA ILE A 97 -17.15 10.65 0.34
C ILE A 97 -15.97 11.47 0.87
N ASP A 98 -16.21 12.43 1.76
CA ASP A 98 -15.14 13.27 2.33
C ASP A 98 -14.18 12.46 3.20
N LEU A 99 -14.71 11.50 3.97
CA LEU A 99 -13.89 10.57 4.75
C LEU A 99 -13.07 9.65 3.85
N LYS A 100 -13.65 9.13 2.76
CA LYS A 100 -12.94 8.31 1.77
C LYS A 100 -11.79 9.09 1.15
N ARG A 101 -12.01 10.37 0.81
CA ARG A 101 -10.96 11.25 0.29
C ARG A 101 -9.85 11.46 1.32
N LYS A 102 -10.20 11.70 2.59
CA LYS A 102 -9.24 11.93 3.68
C LYS A 102 -8.39 10.69 3.97
N TYR A 103 -9.04 9.55 4.19
CA TYR A 103 -8.38 8.33 4.66
C TYR A 103 -7.90 7.40 3.54
N SER A 104 -8.32 7.64 2.30
CA SER A 104 -7.97 6.80 1.14
C SER A 104 -8.30 5.32 1.34
N VAL A 105 -9.49 5.06 1.90
CA VAL A 105 -10.09 3.72 2.11
C VAL A 105 -11.48 3.65 1.49
N SER A 106 -12.04 2.45 1.32
CA SER A 106 -13.38 2.29 0.76
C SER A 106 -14.47 2.82 1.69
N ILE A 107 -15.60 3.25 1.12
CA ILE A 107 -16.80 3.66 1.85
C ILE A 107 -17.29 2.52 2.75
N GLN A 108 -17.23 1.28 2.25
CA GLN A 108 -17.58 0.10 3.04
C GLN A 108 -16.63 -0.13 4.24
N ALA A 109 -15.31 0.09 4.10
CA ALA A 109 -14.38 -0.02 5.22
C ALA A 109 -14.63 1.04 6.29
N LEU A 110 -14.98 2.27 5.88
CA LEU A 110 -15.33 3.36 6.78
C LEU A 110 -16.60 3.03 7.58
N GLU A 111 -17.66 2.59 6.91
CA GLU A 111 -18.90 2.23 7.61
C GLU A 111 -18.70 1.04 8.54
N TYR A 112 -17.98 0.01 8.10
CA TYR A 112 -17.69 -1.14 8.94
C TYR A 112 -16.92 -0.75 10.21
N ARG A 113 -15.94 0.15 10.09
CA ARG A 113 -15.22 0.72 11.24
C ARG A 113 -16.17 1.49 12.16
N ALA A 114 -17.05 2.31 11.61
CA ALA A 114 -18.03 3.06 12.38
C ALA A 114 -19.03 2.13 13.12
N PHE A 115 -19.47 1.05 12.47
CA PHE A 115 -20.30 0.01 13.07
C PHE A 115 -19.58 -0.70 14.23
N LYS A 116 -18.32 -1.11 14.04
CA LYS A 116 -17.49 -1.74 15.09
C LYS A 116 -17.24 -0.83 16.29
N LEU A 117 -17.23 0.49 16.08
CA LEU A 117 -17.09 1.49 17.15
C LEU A 117 -18.44 1.88 17.79
N GLY A 118 -19.56 1.32 17.34
CA GLY A 118 -20.89 1.62 17.87
C GLY A 118 -21.47 2.96 17.40
N LEU A 119 -20.86 3.61 16.40
CA LEU A 119 -21.38 4.86 15.82
C LEU A 119 -22.54 4.62 14.85
N VAL A 120 -22.70 3.39 14.38
CA VAL A 120 -23.77 2.95 13.48
C VAL A 120 -24.51 1.80 14.14
N SER A 121 -25.84 1.88 14.20
CA SER A 121 -26.66 0.81 14.75
C SER A 121 -26.81 -0.35 13.75
N PRO A 122 -27.19 -1.57 14.19
CA PRO A 122 -27.43 -2.69 13.29
C PRO A 122 -28.47 -2.41 12.18
N SER A 123 -29.51 -1.62 12.50
CA SER A 123 -30.53 -1.25 11.50
C SER A 123 -30.00 -0.28 10.46
N GLN A 124 -29.16 0.69 10.88
CA GLN A 124 -28.50 1.64 9.99
C GLN A 124 -27.48 0.93 9.10
N HIS A 125 -26.65 0.04 9.66
CA HIS A 125 -25.70 -0.80 8.94
C HIS A 125 -26.40 -1.65 7.87
N GLY A 126 -27.49 -2.32 8.24
CA GLY A 126 -28.29 -3.09 7.30
C GLY A 126 -28.88 -2.23 6.17
N TYR A 127 -29.33 -1.00 6.47
CA TYR A 127 -29.83 -0.07 5.45
C TYR A 127 -28.73 0.43 4.52
N PHE A 128 -27.55 0.75 5.08
CA PHE A 128 -26.38 1.17 4.32
C PHE A 128 -26.00 0.13 3.25
N TYR A 129 -25.91 -1.15 3.60
CA TYR A 129 -25.58 -2.20 2.64
C TYR A 129 -26.67 -2.46 1.58
N ARG A 130 -27.95 -2.14 1.89
CA ARG A 130 -28.99 -2.11 0.85
C ARG A 130 -28.72 -1.00 -0.17
N LEU A 131 -28.29 0.17 0.27
CA LEU A 131 -27.91 1.27 -0.62
C LEU A 131 -26.62 0.98 -1.40
N ILE A 132 -25.61 0.34 -0.79
CA ILE A 132 -24.41 -0.13 -1.50
C ILE A 132 -24.79 -1.01 -2.70
N ARG A 133 -25.72 -1.95 -2.50
CA ARG A 133 -26.20 -2.82 -3.59
C ARG A 133 -26.99 -2.04 -4.62
N LYS A 134 -27.92 -1.17 -4.19
CA LYS A 134 -28.73 -0.32 -5.08
C LYS A 134 -27.86 0.57 -5.98
N ASN A 135 -26.78 1.11 -5.43
CA ASN A 135 -25.88 2.03 -6.13
C ASN A 135 -24.73 1.31 -6.87
N ASN A 136 -24.70 -0.04 -6.86
CA ASN A 136 -23.64 -0.86 -7.44
C ASN A 136 -22.22 -0.61 -6.86
N TYR A 137 -22.15 -0.14 -5.62
CA TYR A 137 -20.88 0.19 -4.93
C TYR A 137 -20.09 -1.02 -4.43
N LYS A 138 -20.55 -2.24 -4.72
CA LYS A 138 -19.82 -3.46 -4.38
C LYS A 138 -18.51 -3.57 -5.15
N THR A 139 -18.50 -3.17 -6.42
CA THR A 139 -17.33 -3.31 -7.32
C THR A 139 -16.57 -2.01 -7.49
N PHE A 140 -17.28 -0.90 -7.59
CA PHE A 140 -16.72 0.42 -7.84
C PHE A 140 -17.54 1.47 -7.10
N GLU A 141 -16.88 2.23 -6.24
CA GLU A 141 -17.46 3.29 -5.43
C GLU A 141 -17.10 4.67 -6.01
N ARG A 142 -17.85 5.71 -5.63
CA ARG A 142 -17.44 7.08 -5.95
C ARG A 142 -16.00 7.35 -5.47
N LEU A 143 -15.25 8.10 -6.28
CA LEU A 143 -13.83 8.43 -6.10
C LEU A 143 -12.82 7.31 -6.37
N ASP A 144 -13.24 6.11 -6.77
CA ASP A 144 -12.28 5.03 -7.06
C ASP A 144 -11.41 5.29 -8.31
N ASP A 145 -11.87 6.12 -9.23
CA ASP A 145 -11.16 6.64 -10.40
C ASP A 145 -10.31 7.88 -10.10
N GLU A 146 -10.70 8.69 -9.12
CA GLU A 146 -9.97 9.88 -8.71
C GLU A 146 -8.76 9.57 -7.80
N ILE A 147 -8.90 8.60 -6.89
CA ILE A 147 -7.85 8.28 -5.92
C ILE A 147 -6.79 7.43 -6.60
N ILE A 148 -5.64 8.04 -6.90
CA ILE A 148 -4.54 7.40 -7.61
C ILE A 148 -3.74 6.41 -6.74
N VAL A 149 -3.35 5.29 -7.34
CA VAL A 149 -2.43 4.34 -6.70
C VAL A 149 -1.05 4.99 -6.53
N ARG A 150 -0.62 5.20 -5.29
CA ARG A 150 0.73 5.69 -4.99
C ARG A 150 1.77 4.62 -5.31
N ARG A 151 2.75 4.98 -6.14
CA ARG A 151 3.89 4.13 -6.50
C ARG A 151 5.11 4.48 -5.63
N PRO A 152 5.98 3.51 -5.30
CA PRO A 152 7.21 3.78 -4.55
C PRO A 152 8.06 4.85 -5.25
N SER A 153 8.30 5.98 -4.58
CA SER A 153 9.08 7.09 -5.14
C SER A 153 10.56 7.04 -4.75
N LYS A 154 10.92 6.32 -3.68
CA LYS A 154 12.29 6.31 -3.15
C LYS A 154 13.28 5.69 -4.14
N VAL A 155 12.94 4.57 -4.75
CA VAL A 155 13.76 3.94 -5.80
C VAL A 155 13.98 4.91 -6.96
N ARG A 156 12.90 5.52 -7.45
CA ARG A 156 12.97 6.56 -8.50
C ARG A 156 13.85 7.74 -8.10
N SER A 157 13.77 8.18 -6.85
CA SER A 157 14.62 9.25 -6.30
C SER A 157 16.08 8.83 -6.21
N MET A 158 16.39 7.60 -5.79
CA MET A 158 17.75 7.08 -5.74
C MET A 158 18.34 6.97 -7.14
N LEU A 159 17.58 6.44 -8.09
CA LEU A 159 17.96 6.40 -9.50
C LEU A 159 18.20 7.80 -10.05
N ASN A 160 17.33 8.77 -9.73
CA ASN A 160 17.57 10.16 -10.14
C ASN A 160 18.92 10.69 -9.64
N THR A 161 19.26 10.44 -8.37
CA THR A 161 20.52 10.91 -7.77
C THR A 161 21.73 10.22 -8.39
N ILE A 162 21.68 8.90 -8.57
CA ILE A 162 22.79 8.13 -9.11
C ILE A 162 23.02 8.46 -10.59
N LEU A 163 21.95 8.50 -11.40
CA LEU A 163 22.04 8.74 -12.85
C LEU A 163 22.30 10.20 -13.22
N SER A 164 22.15 11.14 -12.28
CA SER A 164 22.48 12.55 -12.52
C SER A 164 23.91 12.93 -12.15
N LYS A 165 24.63 12.09 -11.40
CA LYS A 165 25.92 12.47 -10.80
C LYS A 165 27.00 11.40 -10.82
N LEU A 166 26.64 10.12 -10.84
CA LEU A 166 27.56 9.02 -10.51
C LEU A 166 27.70 8.00 -11.64
N LEU A 167 26.59 7.58 -12.25
CA LEU A 167 26.58 6.50 -13.24
C LEU A 167 25.83 6.91 -14.50
N THR A 168 26.33 6.48 -15.66
CA THR A 168 25.55 6.52 -16.90
C THR A 168 24.49 5.41 -16.94
N VAL A 169 23.44 5.59 -17.75
CA VAL A 169 22.40 4.58 -17.98
C VAL A 169 23.02 3.30 -18.58
N ASP A 170 23.94 3.46 -19.52
CA ASP A 170 24.61 2.35 -20.20
C ASP A 170 25.51 1.57 -19.25
N SER A 171 26.32 2.25 -18.42
CA SER A 171 27.13 1.61 -17.38
C SER A 171 26.27 0.78 -16.42
N MET A 172 25.14 1.34 -15.97
CA MET A 172 24.22 0.63 -15.07
C MET A 172 23.62 -0.62 -15.71
N PHE A 173 23.09 -0.52 -16.94
CA PHE A 173 22.51 -1.67 -17.65
C PHE A 173 23.56 -2.75 -17.95
N ASN A 174 24.77 -2.34 -18.34
CA ASN A 174 25.88 -3.26 -18.61
C ASN A 174 26.38 -3.98 -17.35
N ALA A 175 26.45 -3.29 -16.21
CA ALA A 175 26.86 -3.85 -14.93
C ALA A 175 25.82 -4.82 -14.37
N LEU A 176 24.54 -4.46 -14.44
CA LEU A 176 23.43 -5.29 -13.97
C LEU A 176 23.04 -6.40 -14.96
N LYS A 177 23.54 -6.36 -16.20
CA LYS A 177 23.17 -7.28 -17.28
C LYS A 177 21.65 -7.31 -17.54
N VAL A 178 21.01 -6.14 -17.48
CA VAL A 178 19.57 -5.98 -17.71
C VAL A 178 19.31 -4.97 -18.81
N ASN A 179 18.18 -5.11 -19.50
CA ASN A 179 17.70 -4.09 -20.43
C ASN A 179 16.72 -3.12 -19.75
N GLU A 180 16.53 -1.98 -20.40
CA GLU A 180 15.65 -0.91 -19.93
C GLU A 180 14.22 -1.36 -19.67
N ARG A 181 13.65 -2.17 -20.58
CA ARG A 181 12.27 -2.65 -20.46
C ARG A 181 12.09 -3.49 -19.21
N PHE A 182 13.02 -4.42 -18.96
CA PHE A 182 13.02 -5.28 -17.80
C PHE A 182 13.14 -4.47 -16.50
N LEU A 183 14.12 -3.57 -16.42
CA LEU A 183 14.32 -2.76 -15.20
C LEU A 183 13.14 -1.80 -14.96
N SER A 184 12.56 -1.26 -16.03
CA SER A 184 11.37 -0.40 -15.94
C SER A 184 10.18 -1.13 -15.35
N HIS A 185 9.93 -2.36 -15.83
CA HIS A 185 8.87 -3.22 -15.27
C HIS A 185 9.17 -3.60 -13.83
N LEU A 186 10.39 -4.06 -13.53
CA LEU A 186 10.78 -4.50 -12.19
C LEU A 186 10.63 -3.40 -11.14
N LEU A 187 11.05 -2.18 -11.48
CA LEU A 187 11.02 -1.04 -10.56
C LEU A 187 9.72 -0.22 -10.66
N THR A 188 8.78 -0.65 -11.50
CA THR A 188 7.51 0.04 -11.77
C THR A 188 7.69 1.52 -12.19
N ILE A 189 8.78 1.80 -12.91
CA ILE A 189 9.10 3.12 -13.46
C ILE A 189 8.72 3.18 -14.94
N GLN A 190 8.28 4.34 -15.41
CA GLN A 190 7.97 4.52 -16.83
C GLN A 190 9.25 4.43 -17.67
N PRO A 191 9.27 3.74 -18.81
CA PRO A 191 10.47 3.64 -19.66
C PRO A 191 11.08 5.01 -20.00
N GLN A 192 10.22 6.01 -20.25
CA GLN A 192 10.62 7.39 -20.54
C GLN A 192 11.40 8.06 -19.39
N PHE A 193 11.41 7.47 -18.20
CA PHE A 193 12.23 7.90 -17.08
C PHE A 193 13.72 7.96 -17.44
N PHE A 194 14.21 7.00 -18.23
CA PHE A 194 15.63 6.90 -18.57
C PHE A 194 16.05 7.84 -19.70
N ASP A 195 15.12 8.25 -20.56
CA ASP A 195 15.42 9.07 -21.76
C ASP A 195 16.09 10.40 -21.42
N LYS A 196 15.72 11.03 -20.30
CA LYS A 196 16.35 12.27 -19.82
C LYS A 196 17.82 12.11 -19.40
N TYR A 197 18.29 10.88 -19.22
CA TYR A 197 19.67 10.55 -18.87
C TYR A 197 20.48 10.01 -20.05
N LYS A 198 19.84 9.67 -21.18
CA LYS A 198 20.51 9.18 -22.40
C LYS A 198 21.20 10.30 -23.21
N LYS A 199 21.03 11.58 -22.84
CA LYS A 199 21.46 12.75 -23.63
C LYS A 199 22.76 13.44 -23.20
N THR A 200 23.54 12.88 -22.29
CA THR A 200 24.85 13.45 -21.92
C THR A 200 25.97 12.64 -22.55
N VAL A 201 26.49 13.15 -23.67
CA VAL A 201 27.65 12.62 -24.44
C VAL A 201 29.00 12.99 -23.79
N SER A 202 28.99 13.53 -22.58
CA SER A 202 30.20 13.75 -21.78
C SER A 202 29.83 13.35 -20.37
N ASP A 203 30.50 12.33 -19.85
CA ASP A 203 30.98 12.22 -18.47
C ASP A 203 31.15 10.73 -18.13
N GLU A 204 32.40 10.29 -18.05
CA GLU A 204 32.77 9.02 -17.42
C GLU A 204 32.19 8.96 -16.00
N ASP A 205 31.93 7.75 -15.50
CA ASP A 205 31.35 7.52 -14.18
C ASP A 205 32.19 8.24 -13.10
N ARG A 206 31.61 9.27 -12.44
CA ARG A 206 32.32 10.11 -11.46
C ARG A 206 32.10 9.58 -10.03
N PHE A 207 33.04 8.79 -9.52
CA PHE A 207 32.97 8.27 -8.15
C PHE A 207 33.69 9.13 -7.10
N ASP A 208 34.37 10.21 -7.52
CA ASP A 208 35.25 11.01 -6.65
C ASP A 208 34.53 11.79 -5.54
N ASN A 209 33.21 11.95 -5.65
CA ASN A 209 32.38 12.70 -4.69
C ASN A 209 31.62 11.80 -3.68
N ILE A 210 31.95 10.51 -3.61
CA ILE A 210 31.26 9.56 -2.72
C ILE A 210 31.90 9.57 -1.33
N ILE A 211 31.11 9.87 -0.31
CA ILE A 211 31.53 9.68 1.09
C ILE A 211 31.74 8.19 1.34
N HIS A 212 32.99 7.77 1.51
CA HIS A 212 33.30 6.40 1.89
C HIS A 212 32.77 6.10 3.30
N LEU A 213 31.74 5.24 3.39
CA LEU A 213 31.09 4.84 4.65
C LEU A 213 32.06 4.22 5.67
N LYS A 214 33.21 3.69 5.23
CA LYS A 214 34.28 3.22 6.13
C LYS A 214 34.88 4.34 7.01
N ASN A 215 34.76 5.60 6.59
CA ASN A 215 35.28 6.75 7.33
C ASN A 215 34.29 7.30 8.38
N PHE A 216 33.05 6.82 8.40
CA PHE A 216 32.04 7.26 9.38
C PHE A 216 32.23 6.61 10.76
N ASN A 217 32.82 5.41 10.82
CA ASN A 217 33.02 4.69 12.09
C ASN A 217 34.23 5.16 12.91
N LYS A 218 35.03 6.12 12.43
CA LYS A 218 36.20 6.67 13.17
C LYS A 218 35.90 7.94 13.97
N ARG A 219 34.66 8.47 13.94
CA ARG A 219 34.27 9.70 14.67
C ARG A 219 33.41 9.45 15.91
N LEU A 220 33.27 8.20 16.34
CA LEU A 220 32.52 7.81 17.54
C LEU A 220 33.35 6.94 18.51
N SER A 221 34.69 7.00 18.44
CA SER A 221 35.60 6.40 19.41
C SER A 221 36.26 7.47 20.26
#